data_AF-A0A100VUK4-F1
#
_entry.id   AF-A0A100VUK4-F1
#
_cell.length_a   1.000
_cell.length_b   1.000
_cell.length_c   1.000
_cell.angle_alpha   90.00
_cell.angle_beta   90.00
_cell.angle_gamma   90.00
#
_symmetry.space_group_name_H-M   'P 1'
#
loop_
_entity.id
_entity.type
_entity.pdbx_description
1 polymer ?
#
loop_
_entity_poly.entity_id
_entity_poly.type
_entity_poly.pdbx_seq_one_letter_code
_entity_poly.pdbx_strand_id
1 'polypeptide(L)'
;MALHQRNIFTIGQIGDGREAAAARYVVANARPGDPDDVIATMDRFAYEESFLINVGDEKGALLDAAVARAEPRLALELGTYCGYGALRIARAAPAARVFSIELAAANAEIARTIWAHAGLADRITCVVGTIGDGGATLDALADYGFGPGTLDFMFIDHDKSAYLADLRSVLDRGWLRSADARSNSGCGAIVVADNVKLPGAPDYLAYMRAEQGVRWNTVEHKTHGEYQTLLRDVMLESELLS
;
A
#
# COMPACT_ATOMS: atom_id res chain seq x y z
N MET A 1 11.99 -1.76 -21.94
CA MET A 1 11.88 -1.46 -20.50
C MET A 1 11.85 0.04 -20.20
N ALA A 2 12.75 0.87 -20.76
CA ALA A 2 12.81 2.31 -20.45
C ALA A 2 11.57 3.14 -20.84
N LEU A 3 10.86 2.82 -21.94
CA LEU A 3 9.62 3.54 -22.31
C LEU A 3 8.48 3.27 -21.31
N HIS A 4 8.30 2.00 -20.91
CA HIS A 4 7.24 1.59 -19.97
C HIS A 4 7.45 2.16 -18.56
N GLN A 5 8.70 2.30 -18.10
CA GLN A 5 9.00 2.94 -16.80
C GLN A 5 8.64 4.43 -16.76
N ARG A 6 8.80 5.18 -17.86
CA ARG A 6 8.41 6.62 -17.91
C ARG A 6 6.90 6.82 -17.75
N ASN A 7 6.10 5.88 -18.25
CA ASN A 7 4.65 5.95 -18.17
C ASN A 7 4.15 5.75 -16.74
N ILE A 8 4.71 4.80 -15.98
CA ILE A 8 4.23 4.52 -14.61
C ILE A 8 4.26 5.77 -13.72
N PHE A 9 5.35 6.53 -13.74
CA PHE A 9 5.49 7.73 -12.90
C PHE A 9 4.67 8.94 -13.38
N THR A 10 4.18 8.93 -14.63
CA THR A 10 3.46 10.07 -15.21
C THR A 10 1.95 9.82 -15.33
N ILE A 11 1.57 8.58 -15.66
CA ILE A 11 0.19 8.17 -15.93
C ILE A 11 -0.28 7.02 -15.03
N GLY A 12 0.53 6.58 -14.06
CA GLY A 12 0.21 5.48 -13.13
C GLY A 12 0.19 4.08 -13.76
N GLN A 13 0.36 3.97 -15.08
CA GLN A 13 0.19 2.71 -15.81
C GLN A 13 1.46 2.31 -16.55
N ILE A 14 1.61 1.00 -16.74
CA ILE A 14 2.56 0.47 -17.73
C ILE A 14 2.13 0.89 -19.14
N GLY A 15 0.80 0.93 -19.37
CA GLY A 15 0.20 1.59 -20.53
C GLY A 15 0.05 0.71 -21.77
N ASP A 16 0.20 -0.61 -21.63
CA ASP A 16 -0.06 -1.59 -22.69
C ASP A 16 -1.41 -2.31 -22.53
N GLY A 17 -2.23 -1.87 -21.56
CA GLY A 17 -3.57 -2.39 -21.31
C GLY A 17 -3.62 -3.59 -20.37
N ARG A 18 -2.48 -4.02 -19.81
CA ARG A 18 -2.42 -5.16 -18.88
C ARG A 18 -3.23 -4.95 -17.62
N GLU A 19 -3.35 -3.73 -17.13
CA GLU A 19 -4.10 -3.42 -15.91
C GLU A 19 -5.60 -3.71 -16.10
N ALA A 20 -6.15 -3.28 -17.24
CA ALA A 20 -7.53 -3.59 -17.61
C ALA A 20 -7.71 -5.09 -17.92
N ALA A 21 -6.68 -5.76 -18.45
CA ALA A 21 -6.71 -7.20 -18.66
C ALA A 21 -6.73 -7.98 -17.33
N ALA A 22 -5.97 -7.53 -16.33
CA ALA A 22 -5.96 -8.12 -14.99
C ALA A 22 -7.36 -8.07 -14.35
N ALA A 23 -8.04 -6.92 -14.40
CA ALA A 23 -9.41 -6.82 -13.89
C ALA A 23 -10.38 -7.79 -14.58
N ARG A 24 -10.33 -7.87 -15.92
CA ARG A 24 -11.15 -8.83 -16.68
C ARG A 24 -10.84 -10.28 -16.31
N TYR A 25 -9.56 -10.60 -16.15
CA TYR A 25 -9.11 -11.94 -15.77
C TYR A 25 -9.60 -12.31 -14.38
N VAL A 26 -9.52 -11.40 -13.41
CA VAL A 26 -10.06 -11.60 -12.06
C VAL A 26 -11.56 -11.87 -12.10
N VAL A 27 -12.33 -11.00 -12.75
CA VAL A 27 -13.80 -11.13 -12.82
C VAL A 27 -14.22 -12.45 -13.49
N ALA A 28 -13.47 -12.90 -14.49
CA ALA A 28 -13.78 -14.13 -15.21
C ALA A 28 -13.37 -15.42 -14.47
N ASN A 29 -12.34 -15.37 -13.60
CA ASN A 29 -11.70 -16.59 -13.08
C ASN A 29 -11.72 -16.72 -11.54
N ALA A 30 -11.97 -15.65 -10.79
CA ALA A 30 -12.06 -15.70 -9.33
C ALA A 30 -13.52 -15.82 -8.87
N ARG A 31 -13.74 -16.53 -7.75
CA ARG A 31 -15.04 -16.61 -7.10
C ARG A 31 -15.49 -15.24 -6.59
N PRO A 32 -16.68 -14.75 -6.96
CA PRO A 32 -17.21 -13.49 -6.44
C PRO A 32 -17.38 -13.53 -4.91
N GLY A 33 -16.99 -12.46 -4.23
CA GLY A 33 -17.08 -12.35 -2.78
C GLY A 33 -16.02 -13.13 -2.00
N ASP A 34 -14.98 -13.62 -2.66
CA ASP A 34 -13.87 -14.37 -2.04
C ASP A 34 -12.54 -13.61 -2.23
N PRO A 35 -12.13 -12.78 -1.24
CA PRO A 35 -10.89 -12.02 -1.32
C PRO A 35 -9.64 -12.88 -1.48
N ASP A 36 -9.59 -14.08 -0.88
CA ASP A 36 -8.43 -14.96 -0.96
C ASP A 36 -8.27 -15.51 -2.37
N ASP A 37 -9.37 -15.93 -3.01
CA ASP A 37 -9.35 -16.40 -4.40
C ASP A 37 -9.07 -15.28 -5.41
N VAL A 38 -9.55 -14.06 -5.12
CA VAL A 38 -9.21 -12.89 -5.94
C VAL A 38 -7.71 -12.58 -5.87
N ILE A 39 -7.10 -12.56 -4.68
CA ILE A 39 -5.66 -12.36 -4.50
C ILE A 39 -4.89 -13.44 -5.28
N ALA A 40 -5.23 -14.71 -5.08
CA ALA A 40 -4.58 -15.83 -5.77
C ALA A 40 -4.73 -15.74 -7.29
N THR A 41 -5.88 -15.27 -7.78
CA THR A 41 -6.13 -15.08 -9.22
C THR A 41 -5.33 -13.91 -9.79
N MET A 42 -5.13 -12.83 -9.04
CA MET A 42 -4.24 -11.73 -9.44
C MET A 42 -2.79 -12.20 -9.54
N ASP A 43 -2.32 -13.01 -8.58
CA ASP A 43 -0.98 -13.59 -8.62
C ASP A 43 -0.83 -14.55 -9.80
N ARG A 44 -1.82 -15.40 -10.07
CA ARG A 44 -1.83 -16.28 -11.26
C ARG A 44 -1.71 -15.47 -12.55
N PHE A 45 -2.47 -14.39 -12.69
CA PHE A 45 -2.35 -13.50 -13.86
C PHE A 45 -0.93 -12.91 -13.99
N ALA A 46 -0.34 -12.45 -12.88
CA ALA A 46 0.99 -11.87 -12.88
C ALA A 46 2.09 -12.88 -13.27
N TYR A 47 1.95 -14.14 -12.87
CA TYR A 47 2.87 -15.23 -13.22
C TYR A 47 2.69 -15.78 -14.64
N GLU A 48 1.44 -15.96 -15.09
CA GLU A 48 1.14 -16.79 -16.26
C GLU A 48 0.75 -15.97 -17.51
N GLU A 49 0.19 -14.77 -17.32
CA GLU A 49 -0.39 -13.97 -18.41
C GLU A 49 0.42 -12.71 -18.70
N SER A 50 0.56 -11.86 -17.69
CA SER A 50 1.26 -10.58 -17.83
C SER A 50 1.74 -10.06 -16.49
N PHE A 51 3.05 -9.79 -16.40
CA PHE A 51 3.68 -9.25 -15.21
C PHE A 51 2.97 -7.99 -14.70
N LEU A 52 2.63 -7.98 -13.41
CA LEU A 52 2.12 -6.82 -12.68
C LEU A 52 3.16 -6.33 -11.69
N ILE A 53 3.18 -5.02 -11.44
CA ILE A 53 4.04 -4.39 -10.42
C ILE A 53 3.40 -4.40 -9.02
N ASN A 54 2.59 -5.40 -8.70
CA ASN A 54 2.01 -5.56 -7.37
C ASN A 54 3.07 -6.13 -6.42
N VAL A 55 3.01 -5.81 -5.12
CA VAL A 55 3.88 -6.37 -4.06
C VAL A 55 4.10 -7.91 -4.14
N GLY A 56 3.16 -8.68 -4.69
CA GLY A 56 3.30 -10.12 -4.88
C GLY A 56 3.09 -10.94 -3.61
N ASP A 57 3.21 -12.26 -3.72
CA ASP A 57 2.85 -13.22 -2.67
C ASP A 57 3.85 -13.25 -1.49
N GLU A 58 5.15 -13.30 -1.76
CA GLU A 58 6.21 -13.32 -0.73
C GLU A 58 6.12 -12.09 0.19
N LYS A 59 6.17 -10.91 -0.40
CA LYS A 59 6.07 -9.63 0.33
C LYS A 59 4.64 -9.39 0.85
N GLY A 60 3.63 -9.90 0.15
CA GLY A 60 2.25 -9.86 0.60
C GLY A 60 2.03 -10.60 1.92
N ALA A 61 2.74 -11.70 2.18
CA ALA A 61 2.67 -12.40 3.47
C ALA A 61 3.26 -11.57 4.63
N LEU A 62 4.32 -10.80 4.36
CA LEU A 62 4.89 -9.85 5.33
C LEU A 62 3.92 -8.70 5.61
N LEU A 63 3.29 -8.16 4.56
CA LEU A 63 2.24 -7.15 4.69
C LEU A 63 1.07 -7.67 5.54
N ASP A 64 0.58 -8.88 5.28
CA ASP A 64 -0.50 -9.48 6.07
C ASP A 64 -0.12 -9.62 7.55
N ALA A 65 1.10 -10.08 7.83
CA ALA A 65 1.59 -10.23 9.20
C ALA A 65 1.71 -8.88 9.92
N ALA A 66 2.15 -7.83 9.22
CA ALA A 66 2.23 -6.49 9.77
C ALA A 66 0.85 -5.89 10.07
N VAL A 67 -0.11 -6.08 9.16
CA VAL A 67 -1.51 -5.67 9.36
C VAL A 67 -2.12 -6.41 10.55
N ALA A 68 -1.90 -7.72 10.66
CA ALA A 68 -2.42 -8.52 11.76
C ALA A 68 -1.88 -8.04 13.12
N ARG A 69 -0.60 -7.67 13.21
CA ARG A 69 -0.01 -7.11 14.44
C ARG A 69 -0.50 -5.70 14.76
N ALA A 70 -0.74 -4.88 13.73
CA ALA A 70 -1.25 -3.53 13.93
C ALA A 70 -2.71 -3.49 14.41
N GLU A 71 -3.51 -4.52 14.07
CA GLU A 71 -4.96 -4.57 14.30
C GLU A 71 -5.69 -3.26 13.93
N PRO A 72 -5.49 -2.74 12.69
CA PRO A 72 -5.90 -1.38 12.37
C PRO A 72 -7.41 -1.24 12.32
N ARG A 73 -7.91 -0.08 12.77
CA ARG A 73 -9.28 0.38 12.50
C ARG A 73 -9.30 1.27 11.26
N LEU A 74 -8.25 2.05 11.06
CA LEU A 74 -8.05 2.89 9.87
C LEU A 74 -6.69 2.59 9.26
N ALA A 75 -6.67 2.25 7.98
CA ALA A 75 -5.46 2.00 7.21
C ALA A 75 -5.41 2.89 5.97
N LEU A 76 -4.20 3.33 5.61
CA LEU A 76 -3.93 4.13 4.42
C LEU A 76 -2.89 3.44 3.54
N GLU A 77 -3.17 3.33 2.25
CA GLU A 77 -2.21 2.94 1.22
C GLU A 77 -1.87 4.15 0.34
N LEU A 78 -0.58 4.33 0.04
CA LEU A 78 -0.08 5.29 -0.92
C LEU A 78 0.41 4.55 -2.16
N GLY A 79 -0.40 4.57 -3.23
CA GLY A 79 -0.20 3.81 -4.47
C GLY A 79 -1.18 2.64 -4.58
N THR A 80 -2.26 2.80 -5.35
CA THR A 80 -3.28 1.75 -5.50
C THR A 80 -2.95 0.76 -6.62
N TYR A 81 -2.52 1.26 -7.79
CA TYR A 81 -2.36 0.48 -9.02
C TYR A 81 -3.61 -0.38 -9.32
N CYS A 82 -3.48 -1.71 -9.37
CA CYS A 82 -4.61 -2.63 -9.57
C CYS A 82 -5.36 -2.99 -8.28
N GLY A 83 -5.02 -2.39 -7.14
CA GLY A 83 -5.71 -2.54 -5.86
C GLY A 83 -5.29 -3.75 -5.02
N TYR A 84 -4.17 -4.40 -5.37
CA TYR A 84 -3.73 -5.63 -4.69
C TYR A 84 -3.35 -5.39 -3.22
N GLY A 85 -2.59 -4.34 -2.90
CA GLY A 85 -2.15 -4.07 -1.52
C GLY A 85 -3.32 -3.74 -0.59
N ALA A 86 -4.18 -2.77 -0.96
CA ALA A 86 -5.41 -2.48 -0.21
C ALA A 86 -6.33 -3.70 -0.03
N LEU A 87 -6.43 -4.58 -1.05
CA LEU A 87 -7.18 -5.83 -0.95
C LEU A 87 -6.60 -6.76 0.13
N ARG A 88 -5.27 -6.94 0.16
CA ARG A 88 -4.60 -7.72 1.21
C ARG A 88 -4.80 -7.13 2.60
N ILE A 89 -4.64 -5.81 2.75
CA ILE A 89 -4.85 -5.10 4.02
C ILE A 89 -6.29 -5.32 4.51
N ALA A 90 -7.29 -5.11 3.66
CA ALA A 90 -8.70 -5.26 4.02
C ALA A 90 -9.07 -6.70 4.41
N ARG A 91 -8.46 -7.68 3.73
CA ARG A 91 -8.62 -9.11 4.04
C ARG A 91 -7.96 -9.49 5.36
N ALA A 92 -6.76 -8.98 5.65
CA ALA A 92 -6.01 -9.28 6.88
C ALA A 92 -6.58 -8.56 8.12
N ALA A 93 -7.26 -7.42 7.96
CA ALA A 93 -7.92 -6.71 9.05
C ALA A 93 -9.42 -6.50 8.76
N PRO A 94 -10.30 -7.48 9.05
CA PRO A 94 -11.73 -7.41 8.72
C PRO A 94 -12.51 -6.24 9.33
N ALA A 95 -12.02 -5.66 10.42
CA ALA A 95 -12.62 -4.50 11.08
C ALA A 95 -12.12 -3.15 10.53
N ALA A 96 -11.07 -3.14 9.71
CA ALA A 96 -10.47 -1.92 9.19
C ALA A 96 -11.31 -1.29 8.08
N ARG A 97 -11.36 0.04 8.07
CA ARG A 97 -11.62 0.83 6.86
C ARG A 97 -10.27 1.11 6.19
N VAL A 98 -10.19 0.83 4.89
CA VAL A 98 -8.96 1.01 4.11
C VAL A 98 -9.17 2.14 3.11
N PHE A 99 -8.23 3.08 3.09
CA PHE A 99 -8.16 4.12 2.08
C PHE A 99 -6.92 3.89 1.24
N SER A 100 -7.02 4.09 -0.06
CA SER A 100 -5.88 4.01 -0.97
C SER A 100 -5.85 5.23 -1.88
N ILE A 101 -4.69 5.87 -1.98
CA ILE A 101 -4.49 7.03 -2.84
C ILE A 101 -3.90 6.59 -4.18
N GLU A 102 -4.54 6.99 -5.27
CA GLU A 102 -4.12 6.67 -6.64
C GLU A 102 -3.99 7.93 -7.49
N LEU A 103 -2.85 8.10 -8.16
CA LEU A 103 -2.66 9.19 -9.11
C LEU A 103 -3.59 9.05 -10.33
N ALA A 104 -3.69 7.85 -10.89
CA ALA A 104 -4.39 7.62 -12.15
C ALA A 104 -5.86 7.19 -11.94
N ALA A 105 -6.79 8.04 -12.34
CA ALA A 105 -8.23 7.71 -12.29
C ALA A 105 -8.58 6.37 -12.97
N ALA A 106 -7.88 6.00 -14.05
CA ALA A 106 -8.09 4.71 -14.72
C ALA A 106 -7.73 3.51 -13.84
N ASN A 107 -6.64 3.61 -13.08
CA ASN A 107 -6.25 2.57 -12.11
C ASN A 107 -7.24 2.50 -10.94
N ALA A 108 -7.71 3.65 -10.48
CA ALA A 108 -8.73 3.71 -9.44
C ALA A 108 -10.00 2.95 -9.85
N GLU A 109 -10.45 3.08 -11.11
CA GLU A 109 -11.60 2.31 -11.64
C GLU A 109 -11.31 0.80 -11.75
N ILE A 110 -10.10 0.43 -12.18
CA ILE A 110 -9.64 -0.96 -12.22
C ILE A 110 -9.66 -1.59 -10.83
N ALA A 111 -9.09 -0.90 -9.84
CA ALA A 111 -9.05 -1.34 -8.46
C ALA A 111 -10.46 -1.47 -7.86
N ARG A 112 -11.33 -0.47 -8.06
CA ARG A 112 -12.74 -0.51 -7.65
C ARG A 112 -13.48 -1.71 -8.22
N THR A 113 -13.24 -2.05 -9.48
CA THR A 113 -13.84 -3.23 -10.13
C THR A 113 -13.41 -4.52 -9.42
N ILE A 114 -12.11 -4.66 -9.14
CA ILE A 114 -11.56 -5.84 -8.46
C ILE A 114 -12.08 -5.94 -7.02
N TRP A 115 -12.10 -4.85 -6.27
CA TRP A 115 -12.61 -4.84 -4.89
C TRP A 115 -14.11 -5.11 -4.80
N ALA A 116 -14.89 -4.61 -5.76
CA ALA A 116 -16.31 -4.93 -5.86
C ALA A 116 -16.52 -6.43 -6.11
N HIS A 117 -15.74 -7.03 -7.03
CA HIS A 117 -15.78 -8.47 -7.29
C HIS A 117 -15.37 -9.29 -6.06
N ALA A 118 -14.39 -8.81 -5.29
CA ALA A 118 -13.97 -9.41 -4.02
C ALA A 118 -14.99 -9.24 -2.88
N GLY A 119 -16.04 -8.43 -3.06
CA GLY A 119 -17.04 -8.16 -2.03
C GLY A 119 -16.58 -7.16 -0.95
N LEU A 120 -15.59 -6.32 -1.24
CA LEU A 120 -14.99 -5.38 -0.28
C LEU A 120 -15.16 -3.89 -0.65
N ALA A 121 -16.03 -3.57 -1.61
CA ALA A 121 -16.29 -2.20 -2.05
C ALA A 121 -16.70 -1.23 -0.91
N ASP A 122 -17.43 -1.72 0.10
CA ASP A 122 -17.88 -0.90 1.23
C ASP A 122 -16.77 -0.61 2.25
N ARG A 123 -15.63 -1.31 2.14
CA ARG A 123 -14.53 -1.24 3.10
C ARG A 123 -13.29 -0.57 2.57
N ILE A 124 -13.10 -0.56 1.25
CA ILE A 124 -11.95 0.02 0.57
C ILE A 124 -12.41 1.23 -0.23
N THR A 125 -11.85 2.40 0.08
CA THR A 125 -12.13 3.65 -0.64
C THR A 125 -10.87 4.10 -1.38
N CYS A 126 -10.95 4.21 -2.71
CA CYS A 126 -9.87 4.84 -3.49
C CYS A 126 -10.13 6.34 -3.64
N VAL A 127 -9.14 7.15 -3.26
CA VAL A 127 -9.11 8.60 -3.45
C VAL A 127 -8.15 8.92 -4.60
N VAL A 128 -8.64 9.59 -5.64
CA VAL A 128 -7.80 9.97 -6.78
C VAL A 128 -7.04 11.24 -6.44
N GLY A 129 -5.71 11.17 -6.44
CA GLY A 129 -4.84 12.29 -6.06
C GLY A 129 -3.43 11.85 -5.70
N THR A 130 -2.66 12.75 -5.09
CA THR A 130 -1.32 12.50 -4.54
C THR A 130 -1.12 13.29 -3.27
N ILE A 131 -0.22 12.87 -2.38
CA ILE A 131 0.11 13.65 -1.19
C ILE A 131 0.81 14.97 -1.54
N GLY A 132 1.60 14.98 -2.62
CA GLY A 132 2.33 16.15 -3.11
C GLY A 132 1.48 17.23 -3.80
N ASP A 133 0.15 17.15 -3.77
CA ASP A 133 -0.77 18.07 -4.45
C ASP A 133 -1.05 19.39 -3.70
N GLY A 134 -0.16 19.77 -2.78
CA GLY A 134 -0.34 20.94 -1.91
C GLY A 134 -1.28 20.71 -0.73
N GLY A 135 -1.64 19.45 -0.45
CA GLY A 135 -2.46 19.05 0.70
C GLY A 135 -3.92 18.83 0.38
N ALA A 136 -4.36 19.02 -0.87
CA ALA A 136 -5.75 18.84 -1.27
C ALA A 136 -6.25 17.40 -1.02
N THR A 137 -5.44 16.38 -1.36
CA THR A 137 -5.78 14.98 -1.09
C THR A 137 -5.84 14.68 0.41
N LEU A 138 -4.87 15.20 1.18
CA LEU A 138 -4.84 15.04 2.63
C LEU A 138 -6.02 15.72 3.32
N ASP A 139 -6.42 16.90 2.85
CA ASP A 139 -7.55 17.64 3.41
C ASP A 139 -8.87 16.93 3.06
N ALA A 140 -9.00 16.36 1.86
CA ALA A 140 -10.15 15.53 1.50
C ALA A 140 -10.24 14.25 2.37
N LEU A 141 -9.10 13.66 2.76
CA LEU A 141 -9.09 12.52 3.68
C LEU A 141 -9.61 12.89 5.08
N ALA A 142 -9.49 14.15 5.52
CA ALA A 142 -10.02 14.58 6.81
C ALA A 142 -11.54 14.36 6.93
N ASP A 143 -12.29 14.54 5.83
CA ASP A 143 -13.73 14.30 5.77
C ASP A 143 -14.11 12.83 6.01
N TYR A 144 -13.16 11.91 5.82
CA TYR A 144 -13.35 10.48 6.06
C TYR A 144 -12.99 10.03 7.48
N GLY A 145 -12.61 10.98 8.35
CA GLY A 145 -12.27 10.74 9.75
C GLY A 145 -10.76 10.63 10.02
N PHE A 146 -9.92 11.07 9.07
CA PHE A 146 -8.49 11.21 9.32
C PHE A 146 -8.23 12.44 10.20
N GLY A 147 -7.49 12.25 11.28
CA GLY A 147 -7.13 13.30 12.22
C GLY A 147 -6.02 12.84 13.16
N PRO A 148 -5.67 13.66 14.16
CA PRO A 148 -4.59 13.34 15.08
C PRO A 148 -4.78 11.97 15.76
N GLY A 149 -3.79 11.09 15.60
CA GLY A 149 -3.74 9.75 16.19
C GLY A 149 -4.78 8.76 15.69
N THR A 150 -5.44 9.00 14.55
CA THR A 150 -6.48 8.10 14.02
C THR A 150 -5.94 7.01 13.09
N LEU A 151 -4.76 7.22 12.49
CA LEU A 151 -4.18 6.31 11.50
C LEU A 151 -3.35 5.23 12.21
N ASP A 152 -3.79 3.98 12.11
CA ASP A 152 -3.16 2.83 12.77
C ASP A 152 -2.12 2.14 11.89
N PHE A 153 -2.32 2.20 10.58
CA PHE A 153 -1.49 1.48 9.62
C PHE A 153 -1.33 2.29 8.33
N MET A 154 -0.10 2.36 7.82
CA MET A 154 0.16 2.98 6.53
C MET A 154 1.05 2.08 5.67
N PHE A 155 0.65 1.84 4.43
CA PHE A 155 1.45 1.15 3.43
C PHE A 155 1.91 2.14 2.36
N ILE A 156 3.21 2.17 2.08
CA ILE A 156 3.81 3.05 1.08
C ILE A 156 4.35 2.20 -0.07
N ASP A 157 3.70 2.29 -1.23
CA ASP A 157 4.06 1.58 -2.46
C ASP A 157 3.85 2.40 -3.75
N HIS A 158 4.23 3.68 -3.73
CA HIS A 158 4.15 4.57 -4.90
C HIS A 158 5.55 5.02 -5.37
N ASP A 159 5.66 6.22 -5.95
CA ASP A 159 6.93 6.84 -6.33
C ASP A 159 7.91 6.93 -5.14
N LYS A 160 8.98 6.14 -5.23
CA LYS A 160 10.00 6.01 -4.16
C LYS A 160 10.70 7.33 -3.82
N SER A 161 10.71 8.31 -4.74
CA SER A 161 11.28 9.63 -4.49
C SER A 161 10.43 10.49 -3.53
N ALA A 162 9.14 10.20 -3.41
CA ALA A 162 8.20 10.93 -2.57
C ALA A 162 8.03 10.34 -1.17
N TYR A 163 8.50 9.12 -0.91
CA TYR A 163 8.28 8.38 0.34
C TYR A 163 8.52 9.18 1.62
N LEU A 164 9.67 9.84 1.71
CA LEU A 164 10.03 10.61 2.90
C LEU A 164 9.19 11.88 3.04
N ALA A 165 8.94 12.57 1.92
CA ALA A 165 8.13 13.79 1.92
C ALA A 165 6.67 13.49 2.31
N ASP A 166 6.13 12.39 1.82
CA ASP A 166 4.77 11.96 2.08
C ASP A 166 4.61 11.45 3.51
N LEU A 167 5.56 10.63 4.01
CA LEU A 167 5.60 10.23 5.42
C LEU A 167 5.62 11.46 6.33
N ARG A 168 6.47 12.47 6.03
CA ARG A 168 6.54 13.71 6.81
C ARG A 168 5.22 14.48 6.77
N SER A 169 4.57 14.56 5.62
CA SER A 169 3.27 15.24 5.50
C SER A 169 2.19 14.61 6.39
N VAL A 170 2.21 13.27 6.51
CA VAL A 170 1.32 12.53 7.41
C VAL A 170 1.72 12.71 8.88
N LEU A 171 3.02 12.69 9.20
CA LEU A 171 3.55 12.94 10.55
C LEU A 171 3.26 14.35 11.05
N ASP A 172 3.43 15.37 10.21
CA ASP A 172 3.24 16.78 10.56
C ASP A 172 1.77 17.10 10.87
N ARG A 173 0.84 16.31 10.31
CA ARG A 173 -0.59 16.33 10.65
C ARG A 173 -0.92 15.59 11.94
N GLY A 174 0.06 14.87 12.51
CA GLY A 174 -0.10 14.06 13.72
C GLY A 174 -1.02 12.86 13.52
N TRP A 175 -1.26 12.41 12.28
CA TRP A 175 -2.28 11.38 12.00
C TRP A 175 -1.93 10.01 12.56
N LEU A 176 -0.64 9.66 12.55
CA LEU A 176 -0.17 8.39 13.02
C LEU A 176 -0.39 8.27 14.53
N ARG A 177 -1.01 7.16 14.94
CA ARG A 177 -1.24 6.85 16.34
C ARG A 177 0.08 6.53 17.04
N SER A 178 0.36 7.22 18.15
CA SER A 178 1.52 6.92 19.00
C SER A 178 1.26 5.67 19.86
N ALA A 179 2.32 5.02 20.36
CA ALA A 179 2.21 3.83 21.20
C ALA A 179 1.62 4.14 22.59
N ASP A 180 1.76 5.37 23.08
CA ASP A 180 1.19 5.81 24.36
C ASP A 180 -0.34 6.03 24.31
N ALA A 181 -0.91 6.11 23.11
CA ALA A 181 -2.32 6.37 22.88
C ALA A 181 -3.11 5.05 22.93
N ARG A 182 -4.09 4.96 23.85
CA ARG A 182 -5.15 3.93 24.07
C ARG A 182 -5.29 2.82 23.02
N SER A 183 -4.22 2.07 22.78
CA SER A 183 -4.13 0.99 21.81
C SER A 183 -4.72 -0.27 22.41
N ASN A 184 -5.54 -1.00 21.64
CA ASN A 184 -5.93 -2.36 22.05
C ASN A 184 -4.74 -3.34 21.94
N SER A 185 -3.77 -3.06 21.05
CA SER A 185 -2.59 -3.91 20.82
C SER A 185 -1.36 -3.48 21.63
N GLY A 186 -1.37 -2.29 22.25
CA GLY A 186 -0.22 -1.70 22.94
C GLY A 186 0.88 -1.16 22.01
N CYS A 187 0.80 -1.42 20.71
CA CYS A 187 1.71 -0.91 19.69
C CYS A 187 1.24 0.43 19.12
N GLY A 188 2.19 1.27 18.70
CA GLY A 188 1.91 2.46 17.90
C GLY A 188 1.52 2.12 16.47
N ALA A 189 1.33 3.14 15.63
CA ALA A 189 1.03 2.95 14.23
C ALA A 189 2.20 2.26 13.52
N ILE A 190 1.86 1.34 12.61
CA ILE A 190 2.86 0.62 11.81
C ILE A 190 2.86 1.18 10.39
N VAL A 191 4.05 1.58 9.93
CA VAL A 191 4.31 1.98 8.55
C VAL A 191 5.09 0.89 7.85
N VAL A 192 4.53 0.34 6.78
CA VAL A 192 5.21 -0.61 5.90
C VAL A 192 5.59 0.09 4.60
N ALA A 193 6.86 0.02 4.21
CA ALA A 193 7.35 0.63 2.98
C ALA A 193 8.02 -0.42 2.10
N ASP A 194 7.50 -0.56 0.87
CA ASP A 194 7.98 -1.55 -0.09
C ASP A 194 9.06 -0.99 -1.03
N ASN A 195 9.93 -1.88 -1.50
CA ASN A 195 11.03 -1.63 -2.44
C ASN A 195 12.01 -0.51 -2.04
N VAL A 196 12.37 -0.46 -0.75
CA VAL A 196 13.25 0.59 -0.24
C VAL A 196 14.70 0.47 -0.74
N LYS A 197 15.08 -0.67 -1.35
CA LYS A 197 16.43 -0.91 -1.86
C LYS A 197 16.53 -0.88 -3.39
N LEU A 198 15.57 -1.44 -4.13
CA LEU A 198 15.54 -1.41 -5.59
C LEU A 198 14.09 -1.25 -6.09
N PRO A 199 13.71 -0.15 -6.77
CA PRO A 199 14.54 0.93 -7.31
C PRO A 199 15.16 1.85 -6.25
N GLY A 200 14.69 1.78 -5.00
CA GLY A 200 15.35 2.37 -3.83
C GLY A 200 14.79 3.72 -3.38
N ALA A 201 14.62 3.88 -2.06
CA ALA A 201 14.20 5.11 -1.40
C ALA A 201 15.29 5.57 -0.41
N PRO A 202 16.44 6.06 -0.88
CA PRO A 202 17.63 6.27 -0.04
C PRO A 202 17.40 7.28 1.08
N ASP A 203 16.65 8.35 0.82
CA ASP A 203 16.36 9.37 1.83
C ASP A 203 15.43 8.83 2.92
N TYR A 204 14.41 8.06 2.53
CA TYR A 204 13.52 7.36 3.46
C TYR A 204 14.30 6.37 4.33
N LEU A 205 15.16 5.55 3.72
CA LEU A 205 15.99 4.58 4.42
C LEU A 205 16.98 5.26 5.39
N ALA A 206 17.61 6.36 4.97
CA ALA A 206 18.50 7.14 5.81
C ALA A 206 17.76 7.76 7.01
N TYR A 207 16.55 8.28 6.79
CA TYR A 207 15.70 8.81 7.85
C TYR A 207 15.30 7.72 8.86
N MET A 208 14.81 6.57 8.41
CA MET A 208 14.41 5.48 9.32
C MET A 208 15.58 4.95 10.15
N ARG A 209 16.79 4.90 9.57
CA ARG A 209 18.00 4.55 10.32
C ARG A 209 18.40 5.60 11.35
N ALA A 210 18.27 6.87 11.02
CA ALA A 210 18.60 7.97 11.94
C ALA A 210 17.63 8.04 13.12
N GLU A 211 16.36 7.71 12.91
CA GLU A 211 15.31 7.77 13.93
C GLU A 211 15.08 6.45 14.69
N GLN A 212 15.89 5.42 14.39
CA GLN A 212 15.79 4.11 15.04
C GLN A 212 16.00 4.22 16.56
N GLY A 213 15.04 3.70 17.33
CA GLY A 213 15.04 3.76 18.79
C GLY A 213 14.75 5.14 19.38
N VAL A 214 14.50 6.15 18.53
CA VAL A 214 14.10 7.50 18.95
C VAL A 214 12.61 7.68 18.68
N ARG A 215 12.23 7.75 17.41
CA ARG A 215 10.84 7.88 16.97
C ARG A 215 10.29 6.57 16.44
N TRP A 216 11.15 5.75 15.82
CA TRP A 216 10.74 4.53 15.13
C TRP A 216 11.45 3.31 15.69
N ASN A 217 10.75 2.19 15.76
CA ASN A 217 11.35 0.88 15.82
C ASN A 217 11.17 0.18 14.47
N THR A 218 12.24 0.11 13.68
CA THR A 218 12.23 -0.41 12.31
C THR A 218 12.86 -1.79 12.22
N VAL A 219 12.17 -2.71 11.55
CA VAL A 219 12.65 -4.03 11.15
C VAL A 219 12.85 -4.04 9.64
N GLU A 220 14.04 -4.48 9.19
CA GLU A 220 14.31 -4.73 7.77
C GLU A 220 13.97 -6.19 7.42
N HIS A 221 13.00 -6.39 6.53
CA HIS A 221 12.68 -7.70 5.98
C HIS A 221 13.40 -7.87 4.64
N LYS A 222 14.27 -8.90 4.54
CA LYS A 222 14.96 -9.22 3.28
C LYS A 222 14.01 -10.01 2.38
N THR A 223 13.76 -9.47 1.19
CA THR A 223 12.78 -10.01 0.25
C THR A 223 13.39 -10.14 -1.15
N HIS A 224 12.59 -10.59 -2.10
CA HIS A 224 12.91 -10.53 -3.52
C HIS A 224 11.97 -9.55 -4.25
N GLY A 225 12.37 -9.12 -5.45
CA GLY A 225 11.52 -8.34 -6.34
C GLY A 225 10.25 -9.09 -6.74
N GLU A 226 9.21 -8.36 -7.16
CA GLU A 226 7.90 -8.95 -7.45
C GLU A 226 8.03 -10.12 -8.43
N TYR A 227 7.50 -11.29 -8.09
CA TYR A 227 7.42 -12.45 -8.98
C TYR A 227 8.78 -12.94 -9.56
N GLN A 228 9.90 -12.67 -8.89
CA GLN A 228 11.24 -13.11 -9.30
C GLN A 228 12.14 -13.40 -8.09
N THR A 229 12.95 -14.45 -8.17
CA THR A 229 13.80 -14.93 -7.05
C THR A 229 15.24 -14.39 -7.06
N LEU A 230 15.64 -13.65 -8.09
CA LEU A 230 17.05 -13.27 -8.29
C LEU A 230 17.38 -11.85 -7.83
N LEU A 231 16.43 -10.91 -7.91
CA LEU A 231 16.63 -9.54 -7.45
C LEU A 231 16.25 -9.47 -5.98
N ARG A 232 17.23 -9.17 -5.12
CA ARG A 232 16.99 -8.96 -3.69
C ARG A 232 16.47 -7.56 -3.45
N ASP A 233 15.41 -7.45 -2.68
CA ASP A 233 14.85 -6.20 -2.21
C ASP A 233 14.74 -6.17 -0.69
N VAL A 234 14.21 -5.06 -0.16
CA VAL A 234 13.95 -4.89 1.25
C VAL A 234 12.59 -4.22 1.42
N MET A 235 11.78 -4.77 2.32
CA MET A 235 10.60 -4.13 2.87
C MET A 235 10.91 -3.67 4.29
N LEU A 236 10.59 -2.41 4.61
CA LEU A 236 10.69 -1.89 5.97
C LEU A 236 9.35 -1.96 6.66
N GLU A 237 9.40 -2.35 7.93
CA GLU A 237 8.29 -2.28 8.85
C GLU A 237 8.71 -1.42 10.04
N SER A 238 8.06 -0.27 10.22
CA SER A 238 8.44 0.74 11.21
C SER A 238 7.27 1.02 12.15
N GLU A 239 7.44 0.70 13.43
CA GLU A 239 6.48 1.05 14.50
C GLU A 239 6.80 2.43 15.08
N LEU A 240 5.80 3.28 15.20
CA LEU A 240 5.92 4.60 15.84
C LEU A 240 5.95 4.47 17.36
N LEU A 241 7.00 4.98 18.01
CA LEU A 241 7.19 4.86 19.47
C LEU A 241 6.59 6.03 20.27
N SER A 242 6.68 7.25 19.72
CA SER A 242 6.24 8.50 20.36
C SER A 242 5.79 9.51 19.33
#